data_AF-A0A9W4RYV6-F1
#
_entry.id   AF-A0A9W4RYV6-F1
#
_cell.length_a   1.000
_cell.length_b   1.000
_cell.length_c   1.000
_cell.angle_alpha   90.00
_cell.angle_beta   90.00
_cell.angle_gamma   90.00
#
_symmetry.space_group_name_H-M   'P 1'
#
loop_
_entity.id
_entity.type
_entity.pdbx_description
1 polymer ?
#
loop_
_entity_poly.entity_id
_entity_poly.type
_entity_poly.pdbx_seq_one_letter_code
_entity_poly.pdbx_strand_id
1 'polypeptide(L)'
;DGSSSWPKAWNKHQKSLPENEPRTAVAYGHDSKKGLNIDKYTFGLDSGCVNGGELSALVIEATAEGVKHEVKSIKCKKEDKKSKKEKSR
;
A
#
# COMPACT_ATOMS: atom_id res chain seq x y z
N ASP A 1 -7.68 -12.25 22.04
CA ASP A 1 -8.01 -11.03 21.26
C ASP A 1 -6.79 -10.10 21.03
N GLY A 2 -5.56 -10.51 21.39
CA GLY A 2 -4.42 -9.62 21.61
C GLY A 2 -3.38 -9.42 20.50
N SER A 3 -3.74 -9.34 19.22
CA SER A 3 -2.78 -8.87 18.20
C SER A 3 -3.42 -7.85 17.26
N SER A 4 -3.21 -6.57 17.57
CA SER A 4 -3.49 -5.49 16.61
C SER A 4 -2.63 -5.73 15.37
N SER A 5 -3.20 -5.61 14.16
CA SER A 5 -2.36 -5.67 12.96
C SER A 5 -1.29 -4.57 13.03
N TRP A 6 -0.05 -4.90 12.64
CA TRP A 6 1.08 -3.97 12.76
C TRP A 6 0.80 -2.58 12.13
N PRO A 7 0.05 -2.41 11.01
CA PRO A 7 -0.23 -1.08 10.48
C PRO A 7 -1.06 -0.24 11.44
N LYS A 8 -2.03 -0.86 12.13
CA LYS A 8 -2.84 -0.18 13.14
C LYS A 8 -2.00 0.22 14.35
N ALA A 9 -1.12 -0.68 14.80
CA ALA A 9 -0.19 -0.39 15.89
C ALA A 9 0.77 0.74 15.52
N TRP A 10 1.30 0.75 14.29
CA TRP A 10 2.17 1.80 13.79
C TRP A 10 1.47 3.15 13.71
N ASN A 11 0.26 3.21 13.15
CA ASN A 11 -0.51 4.44 13.11
C ASN A 11 -0.80 4.96 14.51
N LYS A 12 -1.16 4.09 15.46
CA LYS A 12 -1.38 4.48 16.85
C LYS A 12 -0.10 5.04 17.48
N HIS A 13 1.04 4.38 17.29
CA HIS A 13 2.33 4.83 17.78
C HIS A 13 2.70 6.21 17.18
N GLN A 14 2.64 6.34 15.86
CA GLN A 14 2.91 7.59 15.18
C GLN A 14 1.98 8.71 15.63
N LYS A 15 0.69 8.46 15.87
CA LYS A 15 -0.26 9.45 16.43
C LYS A 15 0.12 9.87 17.85
N SER A 16 0.69 8.97 18.65
CA SER A 16 1.06 9.23 20.05
C SER A 16 2.38 9.97 20.24
N LEU A 17 3.21 10.11 19.19
CA LEU A 17 4.43 10.90 19.27
C LEU A 17 4.12 12.37 19.58
N PRO A 18 4.96 13.06 20.37
CA PRO A 18 4.91 14.51 20.54
C PRO A 18 4.85 15.26 19.20
N GLU A 19 4.37 16.51 19.22
CA GLU A 19 4.23 17.31 18.01
C GLU A 19 5.60 17.67 17.39
N ASN A 20 6.61 17.89 18.22
CA ASN A 20 7.97 18.21 17.81
C ASN A 20 8.79 16.99 17.34
N GLU A 21 8.24 15.77 17.45
CA GLU A 21 8.90 14.55 16.96
C GLU A 21 8.50 14.26 15.52
N PRO A 22 9.47 13.91 14.64
CA PRO A 22 9.19 13.63 13.25
C PRO A 22 8.28 12.41 13.12
N ARG A 23 7.37 12.45 12.14
CA ARG A 23 6.51 11.32 11.81
C ARG A 23 7.14 10.48 10.71
N THR A 24 6.90 9.18 10.75
CA THR A 24 7.39 8.22 9.76
C THR A 24 6.23 7.49 9.10
N ALA A 25 6.12 7.68 7.79
CA ALA A 25 5.23 6.92 6.93
C ALA A 25 5.90 5.63 6.43
N VAL A 26 5.14 4.54 6.33
CA VAL A 26 5.61 3.26 5.79
C VAL A 26 4.74 2.83 4.61
N ALA A 27 5.34 2.69 3.43
CA ALA A 27 4.71 2.06 2.27
C ALA A 27 5.08 0.57 2.21
N TYR A 28 4.10 -0.30 1.93
CA TYR A 28 4.27 -1.75 1.95
C TYR A 28 3.35 -2.44 0.94
N GLY A 29 3.63 -3.72 0.65
CA GLY A 29 2.81 -4.57 -0.23
C GLY A 29 2.67 -6.00 0.32
N HIS A 30 2.69 -7.00 -0.56
CA HIS A 30 2.69 -8.46 -0.28
C HIS A 30 1.37 -9.06 0.22
N ASP A 31 0.56 -8.32 0.98
CA ASP A 31 -0.71 -8.80 1.53
C ASP A 31 -1.91 -8.46 0.64
N SER A 32 -1.93 -9.01 -0.59
CA SER A 32 -3.00 -8.77 -1.56
C SER A 32 -4.39 -9.18 -1.07
N LYS A 33 -4.48 -10.02 -0.04
CA LYS A 33 -5.76 -10.44 0.57
C LYS A 33 -6.45 -9.28 1.29
N LYS A 34 -5.68 -8.33 1.84
CA LYS A 34 -6.21 -7.10 2.43
C LYS A 34 -6.52 -6.02 1.40
N GLY A 35 -5.98 -6.12 0.20
CA GLY A 35 -6.15 -5.13 -0.85
C GLY A 35 -5.46 -3.80 -0.53
N LEU A 36 -5.89 -2.74 -1.21
CA LEU A 36 -5.43 -1.38 -0.94
C LEU A 36 -5.82 -0.97 0.50
N ASN A 37 -4.84 -0.61 1.32
CA ASN A 37 -5.05 -0.31 2.73
C ASN A 37 -4.28 0.95 3.15
N ILE A 38 -4.98 2.09 3.18
CA ILE A 38 -4.40 3.41 3.42
C ILE A 38 -4.82 3.94 4.78
N ASP A 39 -3.85 4.38 5.57
CA ASP A 39 -4.03 5.14 6.82
C ASP A 39 -2.96 6.26 6.87
N LYS A 40 -3.04 7.15 7.85
CA LYS A 40 -2.24 8.39 7.92
C LYS A 40 -0.73 8.17 7.80
N TYR A 41 -0.21 7.07 8.37
CA TYR A 41 1.22 6.77 8.41
C TYR A 41 1.57 5.42 7.77
N THR A 42 0.62 4.76 7.10
CA THR A 42 0.88 3.47 6.47
C THR A 42 0.13 3.33 5.15
N PHE A 43 0.81 2.90 4.10
CA PHE A 43 0.29 2.80 2.74
C PHE A 43 0.49 1.38 2.24
N GLY A 44 -0.54 0.54 2.40
CA GLY A 44 -0.58 -0.81 1.83
C GLY A 44 -1.03 -0.75 0.38
N LEU A 45 -0.12 -1.01 -0.55
CA LEU A 45 -0.29 -0.81 -2.00
C LEU A 45 -0.62 -2.09 -2.77
N ASP A 46 -0.69 -3.25 -2.11
CA ASP A 46 -1.00 -4.52 -2.78
C ASP A 46 -2.50 -4.67 -3.02
N SER A 47 -2.96 -4.04 -4.10
CA SER A 47 -4.35 -4.09 -4.58
C SER A 47 -4.63 -5.29 -5.49
N GLY A 48 -3.73 -6.29 -5.54
CA GLY A 48 -4.01 -7.59 -6.15
C GLY A 48 -4.00 -7.63 -7.69
N CYS A 49 -3.14 -6.84 -8.34
CA CYS A 49 -3.04 -6.72 -9.81
C CYS A 49 -3.13 -8.08 -10.55
N VAL A 50 -2.28 -9.06 -10.19
CA VAL A 50 -2.19 -10.38 -10.86
C VAL A 50 -3.54 -11.14 -10.84
N ASN A 51 -4.37 -10.88 -9.84
CA ASN A 51 -5.68 -11.53 -9.70
C ASN A 51 -6.81 -10.77 -10.43
N GLY A 52 -6.48 -9.73 -11.22
CA GLY A 52 -7.45 -8.85 -11.89
C GLY A 52 -7.89 -7.66 -11.02
N GLY A 53 -7.15 -7.37 -9.95
CA GLY A 53 -7.32 -6.17 -9.13
C GLY A 53 -6.77 -4.94 -9.83
N GLU A 54 -5.99 -4.15 -9.08
CA GLU A 54 -5.31 -2.95 -9.59
C GLU A 54 -3.81 -3.05 -9.33
N LEU A 55 -3.04 -2.23 -10.04
CA LEU A 55 -1.66 -1.89 -9.69
C LEU A 55 -1.68 -0.49 -9.09
N SER A 56 -1.40 -0.40 -7.79
CA SER A 56 -1.41 0.86 -7.06
C SER A 56 0.01 1.34 -6.74
N ALA A 57 0.19 2.66 -6.77
CA ALA A 57 1.44 3.33 -6.45
C ALA A 57 1.19 4.52 -5.52
N LEU A 58 2.14 4.78 -4.62
CA LEU A 58 2.21 6.02 -3.85
C LEU A 58 3.12 7.00 -4.60
N VAL A 59 2.55 8.09 -5.10
CA VAL A 59 3.29 9.21 -5.69
C VAL A 59 3.67 10.16 -4.55
N ILE A 60 4.95 10.48 -4.43
CA ILE A 60 5.48 11.40 -3.43
C ILE A 60 6.14 12.56 -4.17
N GLU A 61 5.71 13.78 -3.86
CA GLU A 61 6.21 15.00 -4.46
C GLU A 61 6.75 15.92 -3.37
N ALA A 62 8.00 16.35 -3.52
CA ALA A 62 8.58 17.40 -2.69
C ALA A 62 8.21 18.77 -3.27
N THR A 63 7.58 19.61 -2.45
CA THR A 63 7.19 20.99 -2.79
C THR A 63 7.87 21.97 -1.83
N ALA A 64 7.82 23.26 -2.16
CA ALA A 64 8.29 24.32 -1.24
C ALA A 64 7.52 24.33 0.10
N GLU A 65 6.31 23.76 0.14
CA GLU A 65 5.42 23.71 1.29
C GLU A 65 5.59 22.42 2.13
N GLY A 66 6.40 21.47 1.65
CA GLY A 66 6.63 20.18 2.31
C GLY A 66 6.50 19.00 1.34
N VAL A 67 5.98 17.87 1.82
CA VAL A 67 5.81 16.66 1.01
C VAL A 67 4.31 16.45 0.74
N LYS A 68 3.92 16.44 -0.54
CA LYS A 68 2.60 16.01 -0.99
C LYS A 68 2.67 14.54 -1.39
N HIS A 69 1.58 13.81 -1.18
CA HIS A 69 1.50 12.42 -1.60
C HIS A 69 0.09 12.07 -2.11
N GLU A 70 0.03 11.20 -3.11
CA GLU A 70 -1.22 10.70 -3.69
C GLU A 70 -1.10 9.21 -4.00
N VAL A 71 -2.19 8.46 -3.81
CA VAL A 71 -2.28 7.08 -4.28
C VAL A 71 -2.92 7.05 -5.67
N LYS A 72 -2.20 6.51 -6.65
CA LYS A 72 -2.72 6.27 -8.00
C LYS A 72 -2.91 4.76 -8.21
N SER A 73 -3.99 4.39 -8.90
CA SER A 73 -4.27 3.00 -9.28
C SER A 73 -4.57 2.90 -10.77
N ILE A 74 -4.12 1.82 -11.40
CA ILE A 74 -4.54 1.43 -12.75
C ILE A 74 -5.13 0.03 -12.73
N LYS A 75 -6.16 -0.19 -13.57
CA LYS A 75 -6.81 -1.50 -13.65
C LYS A 75 -5.91 -2.52 -14.33
N CYS A 76 -5.71 -3.68 -13.70
CA CYS A 76 -4.96 -4.77 -14.29
C CYS A 76 -5.85 -5.69 -15.13
N LYS A 77 -5.28 -6.23 -16.21
CA LYS A 77 -5.88 -7.36 -16.93
C LYS A 77 -5.65 -8.62 -16.11
N LYS A 78 -6.67 -9.46 -15.99
CA LYS A 78 -6.53 -10.78 -15.38
C LYS A 78 -5.68 -11.64 -16.31
N GLU A 79 -4.61 -12.25 -15.80
CA GLU A 79 -3.89 -13.24 -16.60
C GLU A 79 -4.78 -14.48 -16.77
N ASP A 80 -5.20 -14.76 -18.00
CA ASP A 80 -5.96 -15.96 -18.31
C ASP A 80 -5.08 -17.20 -18.07
N LYS A 81 -5.56 -18.16 -17.26
CA LYS A 81 -4.84 -19.41 -16.97
C LYS A 81 -4.45 -20.24 -18.21
N LYS A 82 -5.00 -19.91 -19.39
CA LYS A 82 -4.70 -20.56 -20.67
C LYS A 82 -3.28 -20.22 -21.18
N SER A 83 -2.80 -18.99 -20.98
CA SER A 83 -1.50 -18.54 -21.50
C SER A 83 -0.29 -19.07 -20.71
N LYS A 84 -0.49 -19.52 -19.46
CA LYS A 84 0.57 -20.17 -18.65
C LYS A 84 0.92 -21.58 -19.11
N LYS A 85 -0.05 -22.35 -19.64
CA LYS A 85 0.19 -23.73 -20.13
C LYS A 85 0.94 -23.76 -21.47
N GLU A 86 0.88 -22.67 -22.23
CA GLU A 86 1.53 -22.54 -23.54
C GLU A 86 2.97 -22.02 -23.43
N LYS A 87 3.29 -21.22 -22.39
CA LYS A 87 4.66 -20.75 -22.10
C LYS A 87 5.49 -21.72 -21.26
N SER A 88 4.90 -22.80 -20.74
CA SER A 88 5.58 -23.83 -19.95
C SER A 88 5.79 -25.15 -20.70
N ARG A 89 5.55 -25.15 -22.02
CA ARG A 89 5.86 -26.22 -22.97
C ARG A 89 6.93 -25.71 -23.91
#